data_AF-A0A5S4T946-F1
#
_entry.id   AF-A0A5S4T946-F1
#
_cell.length_a   1.000
_cell.length_b   1.000
_cell.length_c   1.000
_cell.angle_alpha   90.00
_cell.angle_beta   90.00
_cell.angle_gamma   90.00
#
_symmetry.space_group_name_H-M   'P 1'
#
loop_
_entity.id
_entity.type
_entity.pdbx_description
1 polymer ?
#
loop_
_entity_poly.entity_id
_entity_poly.type
_entity_poly.pdbx_seq_one_letter_code
_entity_poly.pdbx_strand_id
1 'polypeptide(L)'
;NQVNQEGGYTGMTPAEFRRFVEEIAVRVGFNTRRLILGGDHLGPNPWKHLPAEDAMQRSEAMMDAFVRAGFTKIHLDTSMGCAGEPVALSDAETAARAARLALVAERAAAESGYDLPVYIIGTEVPIPGGAMEALDHLEL
;
A
#
# COMPACT_ATOMS: atom_id res chain seq x y z
N ASN A 1 -0.29 6.31 2.51
CA ASN A 1 -0.29 7.78 2.73
C ASN A 1 -1.64 8.31 3.17
N GLN A 2 -2.70 8.13 2.38
CA GLN A 2 -4.04 8.63 2.73
C GLN A 2 -4.57 8.05 4.04
N VAL A 3 -4.65 6.72 4.08
CA VAL A 3 -5.15 5.91 5.19
C VAL A 3 -4.05 4.91 5.55
N ASN A 4 -3.79 4.73 6.84
CA ASN A 4 -2.94 3.67 7.40
C ASN A 4 -3.32 3.45 8.88
N GLN A 5 -2.68 2.51 9.57
CA GLN A 5 -2.94 2.21 10.98
C GLN A 5 -2.70 3.39 11.94
N GLU A 6 -1.97 4.42 11.50
CA GLU A 6 -1.66 5.64 12.26
C GLU A 6 -2.58 6.82 11.86
N GLY A 7 -3.55 6.59 10.97
CA GLY A 7 -4.51 7.59 10.50
C GLY A 7 -4.14 8.24 9.16
N GLY A 8 -2.90 8.09 8.69
CA GLY A 8 -2.42 8.77 7.48
C GLY A 8 -2.65 10.29 7.53
N TYR A 9 -2.77 10.95 6.38
CA TYR A 9 -3.11 12.38 6.34
C TYR A 9 -4.60 12.65 6.51
N THR A 10 -5.47 11.64 6.42
CA THR A 10 -6.92 11.83 6.63
C THR A 10 -7.35 11.70 8.08
N GLY A 11 -6.46 11.24 8.96
CA GLY A 11 -6.80 10.86 10.33
C GLY A 11 -7.70 9.61 10.41
N MET A 12 -7.71 8.77 9.37
CA MET A 12 -8.54 7.55 9.32
C MET A 12 -7.67 6.30 9.23
N THR A 13 -8.02 5.30 10.02
CA THR A 13 -7.60 3.92 9.87
C THR A 13 -8.34 3.22 8.72
N PRO A 14 -7.88 2.06 8.22
CA PRO A 14 -8.61 1.31 7.19
C PRO A 14 -10.05 0.96 7.58
N ALA A 15 -10.28 0.61 8.86
CA ALA A 15 -11.62 0.31 9.36
C ALA A 15 -12.52 1.56 9.38
N GLU A 16 -11.98 2.73 9.73
CA GLU A 16 -12.71 3.99 9.68
C GLU A 16 -13.01 4.42 8.24
N PHE A 17 -12.06 4.24 7.32
CA PHE A 17 -12.29 4.50 5.90
C PHE A 17 -13.39 3.61 5.33
N ARG A 18 -13.40 2.32 5.66
CA ARG A 18 -14.49 1.41 5.28
C ARG A 18 -15.84 1.93 5.77
N ARG A 19 -15.94 2.27 7.06
CA ARG A 19 -17.18 2.79 7.66
C ARG A 19 -17.65 4.06 6.96
N PHE A 20 -16.74 4.98 6.69
CA PHE A 20 -17.01 6.21 5.94
C PHE A 20 -17.61 5.92 4.56
N VAL A 21 -17.06 4.97 3.80
CA VAL A 21 -17.58 4.58 2.48
C VAL A 21 -18.95 3.87 2.61
N GLU A 22 -19.12 2.99 3.60
CA GLU A 22 -20.38 2.29 3.86
C GLU A 22 -21.51 3.26 4.24
N GLU A 23 -21.24 4.28 5.04
CA GLU A 23 -22.22 5.33 5.39
C GLU A 23 -22.67 6.11 4.15
N ILE A 24 -21.75 6.43 3.24
CA ILE A 24 -22.07 7.07 1.96
C ILE A 24 -22.95 6.14 1.12
N ALA A 25 -22.56 4.86 1.00
CA ALA A 25 -23.31 3.87 0.22
C ALA A 25 -24.75 3.73 0.73
N VAL A 26 -24.96 3.63 2.04
CA VAL A 26 -26.29 3.58 2.65
C VAL A 26 -27.08 4.84 2.32
N ARG A 27 -26.49 6.03 2.46
CA ARG A 27 -27.17 7.31 2.18
C ARG A 27 -27.64 7.43 0.72
N VAL A 28 -26.89 6.88 -0.22
CA VAL A 28 -27.25 6.93 -1.66
C VAL A 28 -28.03 5.69 -2.13
N GLY A 29 -28.39 4.78 -1.22
CA GLY A 29 -29.13 3.55 -1.56
C GLY A 29 -28.31 2.50 -2.33
N PHE A 30 -26.97 2.55 -2.22
CA PHE A 30 -26.08 1.56 -2.84
C PHE A 30 -25.89 0.34 -1.94
N ASN A 31 -25.98 -0.86 -2.52
CA ASN A 31 -25.76 -2.11 -1.80
C ASN A 31 -24.27 -2.28 -1.41
N THR A 32 -23.96 -2.20 -0.12
CA THR A 32 -22.59 -2.33 0.41
C THR A 32 -21.92 -3.65 0.06
N ARG A 33 -22.68 -4.73 -0.20
CA ARG A 33 -22.13 -6.02 -0.67
C ARG A 33 -21.49 -5.97 -2.07
N ARG A 34 -21.72 -4.88 -2.82
CA ARG A 34 -21.11 -4.65 -4.14
C ARG A 34 -19.88 -3.76 -4.08
N LEU A 35 -19.48 -3.29 -2.89
CA LEU A 35 -18.27 -2.49 -2.73
C LEU A 35 -17.03 -3.39 -2.81
N ILE A 36 -16.02 -2.91 -3.53
CA ILE A 36 -14.68 -3.47 -3.51
C ILE A 36 -13.78 -2.38 -2.94
N LEU A 37 -13.11 -2.69 -1.83
CA LEU A 37 -12.17 -1.79 -1.19
C LEU A 37 -10.75 -2.24 -1.54
N GLY A 38 -9.97 -1.29 -2.09
CA GLY A 38 -8.61 -1.53 -2.55
C GLY A 38 -7.59 -0.70 -1.77
N GLY A 39 -6.47 -1.33 -1.42
CA GLY A 39 -5.27 -0.66 -0.95
C GLY A 39 -4.33 -0.40 -2.14
N ASP A 40 -3.80 0.80 -2.23
CA ASP A 40 -2.94 1.24 -3.31
C ASP A 40 -1.53 1.58 -2.81
N HIS A 41 -0.51 1.17 -3.57
CA HIS A 41 0.91 1.25 -3.22
C HIS A 41 1.21 0.91 -1.75
N LEU A 42 0.72 -0.24 -1.28
CA LEU A 42 0.96 -0.70 0.08
C LEU A 42 2.39 -1.25 0.20
N GLY A 43 3.15 -0.63 1.09
CA GLY A 43 4.55 -0.92 1.35
C GLY A 43 5.22 0.20 2.15
N PRO A 44 6.56 0.30 2.14
CA PRO A 44 7.30 1.17 3.04
C PRO A 44 7.27 2.65 2.68
N ASN A 45 6.65 3.04 1.56
CA ASN A 45 6.66 4.43 1.08
C ASN A 45 6.32 5.51 2.14
N PRO A 46 5.31 5.36 3.02
CA PRO A 46 5.04 6.36 4.07
C PRO A 46 6.18 6.53 5.07
N TRP A 47 7.00 5.49 5.25
CA TRP A 47 8.06 5.40 6.25
C TRP A 47 9.45 5.21 5.62
N LYS A 48 9.63 5.48 4.33
CA LYS A 48 10.91 5.29 3.62
C LYS A 48 12.07 6.13 4.17
N HIS A 49 11.77 7.13 4.99
CA HIS A 49 12.76 7.93 5.71
C HIS A 49 13.34 7.22 6.95
N LEU A 50 12.78 6.07 7.33
CA LEU A 50 13.29 5.20 8.40
C LEU A 50 14.22 4.11 7.83
N PRO A 51 15.01 3.43 8.68
CA PRO A 51 15.71 2.21 8.28
C PRO A 51 14.74 1.15 7.74
N ALA A 52 15.22 0.30 6.84
CA ALA A 52 14.40 -0.67 6.11
C ALA A 52 13.54 -1.58 7.02
N GLU A 53 14.11 -2.10 8.10
CA GLU A 53 13.39 -3.00 9.00
C GLU A 53 12.25 -2.28 9.74
N ASP A 54 12.49 -1.06 10.22
CA ASP A 54 11.45 -0.25 10.89
C ASP A 54 10.32 0.13 9.93
N ALA A 55 10.67 0.49 8.69
CA ALA A 55 9.69 0.80 7.64
C ALA A 55 8.87 -0.44 7.25
N MET A 56 9.49 -1.61 7.18
CA MET A 56 8.81 -2.87 6.88
C MET A 56 7.89 -3.32 8.01
N GLN A 57 8.28 -3.20 9.28
CA GLN A 57 7.39 -3.51 10.41
C GLN A 57 6.12 -2.65 10.40
N ARG A 58 6.25 -1.36 10.07
CA ARG A 58 5.10 -0.46 9.91
C ARG A 58 4.26 -0.82 8.69
N SER A 59 4.89 -1.28 7.62
CA SER A 59 4.21 -1.77 6.41
C SER A 59 3.41 -3.05 6.68
N GLU A 60 3.93 -3.96 7.51
CA GLU A 60 3.21 -5.15 7.97
C GLU A 60 1.99 -4.77 8.81
N ALA A 61 2.15 -3.87 9.78
CA ALA A 61 1.03 -3.38 10.59
C ALA A 61 -0.05 -2.70 9.73
N MET A 62 0.36 -1.95 8.71
CA MET A 62 -0.55 -1.38 7.71
C MET A 62 -1.28 -2.50 6.94
N MET A 63 -0.55 -3.49 6.43
CA MET A 63 -1.12 -4.59 5.67
C MET A 63 -2.16 -5.37 6.48
N ASP A 64 -1.83 -5.73 7.72
CA ASP A 64 -2.76 -6.40 8.65
C ASP A 64 -4.03 -5.55 8.87
N ALA A 65 -3.88 -4.24 9.11
CA ALA A 65 -5.01 -3.34 9.32
C ALA A 65 -5.92 -3.23 8.08
N PHE A 66 -5.35 -3.18 6.87
CA PHE A 66 -6.13 -3.16 5.62
C PHE A 66 -6.91 -4.46 5.44
N VAL A 67 -6.27 -5.61 5.61
CA VAL A 67 -6.92 -6.91 5.41
C VAL A 67 -7.98 -7.18 6.48
N ARG A 68 -7.71 -6.86 7.75
CA ARG A 68 -8.72 -6.99 8.83
C ARG A 68 -9.88 -6.00 8.70
N ALA A 69 -9.72 -4.92 7.93
CA ALA A 69 -10.82 -4.05 7.54
C ALA A 69 -11.61 -4.60 6.33
N GLY A 70 -11.21 -5.73 5.74
CA GLY A 70 -11.88 -6.38 4.62
C GLY A 70 -11.56 -5.75 3.27
N PHE A 71 -10.37 -5.17 3.10
CA PHE A 71 -9.86 -4.79 1.79
C PHE A 71 -9.37 -6.04 1.05
N THR A 72 -9.95 -6.31 -0.12
CA THR A 72 -9.72 -7.55 -0.89
C THR A 72 -8.94 -7.33 -2.17
N LYS A 73 -8.58 -6.08 -2.50
CA LYS A 73 -7.64 -5.75 -3.59
C LYS A 73 -6.42 -5.05 -2.99
N ILE A 74 -5.24 -5.64 -3.15
CA ILE A 74 -4.01 -5.16 -2.52
C ILE A 74 -2.93 -4.95 -3.58
N HIS A 75 -2.47 -3.71 -3.74
CA HIS A 75 -1.30 -3.39 -4.55
C HIS A 75 -0.05 -3.42 -3.67
N LEU A 76 0.83 -4.42 -3.89
CA LEU A 76 2.10 -4.58 -3.19
C LEU A 76 3.19 -3.83 -3.95
N ASP A 77 3.61 -2.68 -3.42
CA ASP A 77 4.72 -1.90 -3.97
C ASP A 77 5.80 -1.71 -2.89
N THR A 78 6.92 -2.41 -3.10
CA THR A 78 8.09 -2.41 -2.22
C THR A 78 9.36 -2.07 -3.02
N SER A 79 9.21 -1.34 -4.12
CA SER A 79 10.29 -1.00 -5.05
C SER A 79 11.23 0.08 -4.53
N MET A 80 10.72 0.96 -3.67
CA MET A 80 11.48 2.10 -3.15
C MET A 80 12.43 1.71 -2.04
N GLY A 81 13.64 2.27 -2.07
CA GLY A 81 14.58 2.17 -0.96
C GLY A 81 14.12 2.94 0.28
N CYS A 82 14.52 2.41 1.44
CA CYS A 82 14.40 3.09 2.73
C CYS A 82 15.70 3.85 3.05
N ALA A 83 15.80 4.44 4.25
CA ALA A 83 16.99 5.18 4.65
C ALA A 83 18.25 4.29 4.64
N GLY A 84 19.28 4.74 3.92
CA GLY A 84 20.52 3.99 3.75
C GLY A 84 20.53 3.01 2.58
N GLU A 85 19.44 2.92 1.82
CA GLU A 85 19.32 2.06 0.64
C GLU A 85 19.37 2.88 -0.67
N PRO A 86 19.67 2.24 -1.80
CA PRO A 86 19.51 2.86 -3.12
C PRO A 86 18.07 3.31 -3.33
N VAL A 87 17.86 4.39 -4.11
CA VAL A 87 16.51 4.93 -4.38
C VAL A 87 15.55 3.88 -4.94
N ALA A 88 16.05 3.00 -5.81
CA ALA A 88 15.35 1.83 -6.32
C ALA A 88 16.10 0.56 -5.89
N LEU A 89 15.37 -0.40 -5.34
CA LEU A 89 15.93 -1.68 -4.91
C LEU A 89 16.13 -2.62 -6.11
N SER A 90 16.88 -3.70 -5.88
CA SER A 90 16.93 -4.80 -6.85
C SER A 90 15.59 -5.53 -6.92
N ASP A 91 15.26 -6.12 -8.08
CA ASP A 91 14.05 -6.93 -8.27
C ASP A 91 13.91 -8.03 -7.21
N ALA A 92 15.03 -8.64 -6.81
CA ALA A 92 15.05 -9.69 -5.79
C ALA A 92 14.64 -9.15 -4.40
N GLU A 93 15.13 -7.99 -4.01
CA GLU A 93 14.77 -7.35 -2.73
C GLU A 93 13.32 -6.87 -2.72
N THR A 94 12.88 -6.26 -3.83
CA THR A 94 11.47 -5.89 -4.03
C THR A 94 10.57 -7.12 -3.93
N ALA A 95 10.87 -8.20 -4.66
CA ALA A 95 10.07 -9.42 -4.61
C ALA A 95 10.02 -10.04 -3.20
N ALA A 96 11.16 -10.05 -2.48
CA ALA A 96 11.23 -10.57 -1.11
C ALA A 96 10.37 -9.76 -0.13
N ARG A 97 10.41 -8.41 -0.22
CA ARG A 97 9.58 -7.53 0.62
C ARG A 97 8.09 -7.66 0.28
N ALA A 98 7.74 -7.74 -1.00
CA ALA A 98 6.36 -7.97 -1.42
C ALA A 98 5.83 -9.31 -0.89
N ALA A 99 6.62 -10.38 -0.98
CA ALA A 99 6.25 -11.69 -0.43
C ALA A 99 6.08 -11.67 1.10
N ARG A 100 6.94 -10.94 1.81
CA ARG A 100 6.81 -10.72 3.27
C ARG A 100 5.48 -10.06 3.62
N LEU A 101 5.05 -9.04 2.88
CA LEU A 101 3.75 -8.39 3.09
C LEU A 101 2.57 -9.26 2.67
N ALA A 102 2.69 -10.04 1.58
CA ALA A 102 1.67 -11.00 1.18
C ALA A 102 1.41 -12.03 2.28
N LEU A 103 2.45 -12.54 2.94
CA LEU A 103 2.31 -13.48 4.05
C LEU A 103 1.50 -12.87 5.22
N VAL A 104 1.73 -11.59 5.52
CA VAL A 104 0.93 -10.87 6.55
C VAL A 104 -0.53 -10.76 6.13
N ALA A 105 -0.78 -10.42 4.86
CA ALA A 105 -2.13 -10.33 4.32
C ALA A 105 -2.87 -11.67 4.39
N GLU A 106 -2.24 -12.78 3.97
CA GLU A 106 -2.83 -14.11 4.01
C GLU A 106 -3.16 -14.56 5.44
N ARG A 107 -2.26 -14.31 6.40
CA ARG A 107 -2.50 -14.60 7.82
C ARG A 107 -3.66 -13.78 8.37
N ALA A 108 -3.68 -12.47 8.09
CA ALA A 108 -4.74 -11.58 8.54
C ALA A 108 -6.11 -11.98 7.97
N ALA A 109 -6.18 -12.41 6.70
CA ALA A 109 -7.40 -12.90 6.08
C ALA A 109 -7.91 -14.18 6.78
N ALA A 110 -7.02 -15.15 6.97
CA ALA A 110 -7.35 -16.42 7.65
C ALA A 110 -7.87 -16.21 9.08
N GLU A 111 -7.31 -15.24 9.81
CA GLU A 111 -7.70 -14.95 11.20
C GLU A 111 -8.95 -14.05 11.32
N SER A 112 -9.25 -13.23 10.31
CA SER A 112 -10.38 -12.30 10.33
C SER A 112 -11.66 -12.84 9.67
N GLY A 113 -11.55 -13.91 8.89
CA GLY A 113 -12.68 -14.51 8.15
C GLY A 113 -13.10 -13.73 6.91
N TYR A 114 -12.30 -12.75 6.47
CA TYR A 114 -12.46 -12.11 5.16
C TYR A 114 -11.83 -12.96 4.06
N ASP A 115 -12.27 -12.73 2.82
CA ASP A 115 -11.71 -13.39 1.64
C ASP A 115 -10.22 -13.07 1.47
N LEU A 116 -9.48 -14.01 0.89
CA LEU A 116 -8.09 -13.78 0.48
C LEU A 116 -8.03 -12.62 -0.53
N PRO A 117 -7.09 -11.67 -0.37
CA PRO A 117 -6.94 -10.60 -1.33
C PRO A 117 -6.48 -11.08 -2.70
N VAL A 118 -6.88 -10.36 -3.75
CA VAL A 118 -6.18 -10.37 -5.04
C VAL A 118 -5.04 -9.37 -5.00
N TYR A 119 -3.90 -9.74 -5.56
CA TYR A 119 -2.68 -8.94 -5.53
C TYR A 119 -2.38 -8.30 -6.88
N ILE A 120 -1.92 -7.06 -6.81
CA ILE A 120 -1.24 -6.35 -7.92
C ILE A 120 0.20 -6.17 -7.48
N ILE A 121 1.14 -6.41 -8.40
CA ILE A 121 2.58 -6.25 -8.18
C ILE A 121 3.17 -5.33 -9.23
N GLY A 122 4.36 -4.82 -8.93
CA GLY A 122 5.09 -3.89 -9.78
C GLY A 122 4.95 -2.45 -9.28
N THR A 123 5.59 -1.55 -10.01
CA THR A 123 5.48 -0.11 -9.82
C THR A 123 5.50 0.52 -11.19
N GLU A 124 4.79 1.63 -11.38
CA GLU A 124 4.89 2.43 -12.58
C GLU A 124 6.15 3.29 -12.59
N VAL A 125 7.03 3.22 -11.58
CA VAL A 125 8.20 4.11 -11.46
C VAL A 125 9.45 3.54 -12.17
N PRO A 126 10.09 4.30 -13.09
CA PRO A 126 9.67 5.61 -13.58
C PRO A 126 8.48 5.50 -14.54
N ILE A 127 7.57 6.47 -14.42
CA ILE A 127 6.31 6.56 -15.18
C ILE A 127 6.61 6.28 -16.66
N PRO A 128 5.81 5.48 -17.39
CA PRO A 128 5.97 5.33 -18.84
C PRO A 128 6.01 6.72 -19.51
N GLY A 129 7.16 7.10 -20.09
CA GLY A 129 7.43 8.44 -20.64
C GLY A 129 8.36 9.33 -19.78
N GLY A 130 8.75 8.87 -18.59
CA GLY A 130 9.70 9.51 -17.68
C GLY A 130 11.14 9.19 -18.05
N ALA A 131 11.59 9.69 -19.21
CA ALA A 131 12.99 10.03 -19.36
C ALA A 131 13.30 11.05 -18.25
N MET A 132 14.01 10.60 -17.22
CA MET A 132 14.66 11.50 -16.28
C MET A 132 15.94 12.08 -16.92
N GLU A 133 15.86 12.45 -18.20
CA GLU A 133 16.72 13.46 -18.80
C GLU A 133 16.20 14.79 -18.26
N ALA A 134 16.64 15.11 -17.05
CA ALA A 134 16.66 16.50 -16.64
C ALA A 134 17.50 17.23 -17.68
N LEU A 135 16.78 18.03 -18.48
CA LEU A 135 17.25 19.12 -19.29
C LEU A 135 18.16 20.03 -18.44
N ASP A 136 19.44 19.67 -18.26
CA ASP A 136 20.45 20.64 -17.90
C ASP A 136 20.80 21.44 -19.17
N HIS A 137 19.92 22.42 -19.38
CA HIS A 137 20.12 23.69 -20.04
C HIS A 137 21.35 23.85 -20.95
N LEU A 138 21.04 24.00 -22.25
CA LEU A 138 21.74 24.90 -23.17
C LEU A 138 22.06 26.23 -22.47
N GLU A 139 23.35 26.54 -22.29
CA GLU A 139 23.81 27.92 -22.26
C GLU A 139 24.07 28.40 -23.70
N LEU A 140 23.57 29.60 -24.00
CA LEU A 140 23.69 30.32 -25.28
C LEU A 140 25.14 30.63 -25.65
#